data_AF-A0A820AAW7-F1
#
_entry.id   AF-A0A820AAW7-F1
#
_cell.length_a   1.000
_cell.length_b   1.000
_cell.length_c   1.000
_cell.angle_alpha   90.00
_cell.angle_beta   90.00
_cell.angle_gamma   90.00
#
_symmetry.space_group_name_H-M   'P 1'
#
loop_
_entity.id
_entity.type
_entity.pdbx_description
1 polymer ?
#
loop_
_entity_poly.entity_id
_entity_poly.type
_entity_poly.pdbx_seq_one_letter_code
_entity_poly.pdbx_strand_id
1 'polypeptide(L)'
;MSRTSIIKTKIGVHWKNSVAIGVSSPSSPRHPKLIELDPNIPLNDYISKICDDWKIPQSNSIHFALRYDDTHKFVTEQNRSQIPTGQVFYLSLSHEDEVQDIIKYLSSNDYHRYDSIALERLKLAGEDETFALEFVQQKGLDYLLKLFIHDEKSNNYENFTSNLLRSLHNIMINQQAINWDNLQSIDTIIDQLICGINYSKVPRSHSSSAMMILYSIINNESKYSTKIIQTLEITHLLVYCSKQHDMETQYYALVLINIIMSKGNQILRSSLLTAMSNTVVAIRLRELVQSIINSVKLLFSIV
;
A
#
# COMPACT_ATOMS: atom_id res chain seq x y z
N MET A 1 58.79 -5.80 -7.62
CA MET A 1 57.71 -6.38 -6.79
C MET A 1 58.06 -5.99 -5.35
N SER A 2 57.33 -5.17 -4.61
CA SER A 2 55.88 -5.06 -4.48
C SER A 2 55.46 -3.62 -4.17
N ARG A 3 54.37 -3.17 -4.79
CA ARG A 3 53.66 -1.93 -4.47
C ARG A 3 52.71 -2.22 -3.30
N THR A 4 52.96 -1.64 -2.15
CA THR A 4 51.95 -1.44 -1.10
C THR A 4 51.84 0.06 -0.85
N SER A 5 51.15 0.74 -1.76
CA SER A 5 50.70 2.11 -1.53
C SER A 5 49.55 2.07 -0.53
N ILE A 6 49.85 2.49 0.68
CA ILE A 6 48.93 2.75 1.78
C ILE A 6 47.82 3.67 1.25
N ILE A 7 46.59 3.16 1.19
CA ILE A 7 45.38 3.95 0.98
C ILE A 7 45.21 4.78 2.24
N LYS A 8 45.72 6.02 2.23
CA LYS A 8 45.33 7.05 3.18
C LYS A 8 43.98 7.60 2.73
N THR A 9 42.89 6.90 3.06
CA THR A 9 41.57 7.50 3.02
C THR A 9 41.54 8.60 4.08
N LYS A 10 41.26 9.83 3.66
CA LYS A 10 40.92 10.94 4.57
C LYS A 10 39.76 10.48 5.44
N ILE A 11 40.05 10.08 6.69
CA ILE A 11 39.05 10.00 7.74
C ILE A 11 38.76 11.46 8.07
N GLY A 12 37.80 12.03 7.33
CA GLY A 12 37.23 13.32 7.63
C GLY A 12 36.52 13.24 8.97
N VAL A 13 36.53 14.37 9.67
CA VAL A 13 35.81 14.66 10.92
C VAL A 13 34.58 13.77 11.09
N HIS A 14 34.66 12.77 12.00
CA HIS A 14 33.46 12.06 12.43
C HIS A 14 32.58 13.04 13.20
N TRP A 15 31.50 13.49 12.58
CA TRP A 15 30.49 14.31 13.25
C TRP A 15 29.77 13.43 14.27
N LYS A 16 29.63 13.94 15.48
CA LYS A 16 28.88 13.25 16.53
C LYS A 16 27.45 13.07 16.02
N ASN A 17 27.02 11.83 15.80
CA ASN A 17 25.73 11.41 15.23
C ASN A 17 25.60 11.39 13.68
N SER A 18 26.70 11.41 12.91
CA SER A 18 26.60 11.13 11.46
C SER A 18 26.33 9.66 11.15
N VAL A 19 25.56 9.38 10.10
CA VAL A 19 25.24 8.03 9.63
C VAL A 19 25.91 7.77 8.28
N ALA A 20 26.70 6.69 8.17
CA ALA A 20 27.30 6.30 6.90
C ALA A 20 26.32 5.46 6.07
N ILE A 21 26.09 5.85 4.82
CA ILE A 21 25.14 5.23 3.90
C ILE A 21 25.79 4.95 2.54
N GLY A 22 25.28 3.97 1.80
CA GLY A 22 25.60 3.76 0.40
C GLY A 22 24.53 4.38 -0.50
N VAL A 23 24.91 5.05 -1.59
CA VAL A 23 23.94 5.56 -2.59
C VAL A 23 24.29 5.07 -3.99
N SER A 24 23.35 4.38 -4.62
CA SER A 24 23.42 3.84 -5.98
C SER A 24 22.68 4.72 -6.99
N SER A 25 23.20 4.77 -8.22
CA SER A 25 22.60 5.50 -9.34
C SER A 25 21.88 4.55 -10.29
N PRO A 26 20.84 5.00 -11.02
CA PRO A 26 20.31 4.28 -12.17
C PRO A 26 21.38 3.88 -13.19
N SER A 27 22.39 4.72 -13.37
CA SER A 27 23.49 4.49 -14.31
C SER A 27 24.55 3.52 -13.81
N SER A 28 24.63 3.28 -12.49
CA SER A 28 25.68 2.48 -11.85
C SER A 28 25.18 1.77 -10.58
N PRO A 29 24.19 0.86 -10.70
CA PRO A 29 23.54 0.22 -9.55
C PRO A 29 24.47 -0.69 -8.73
N ARG A 30 25.59 -1.15 -9.32
CA ARG A 30 26.55 -2.07 -8.69
C ARG A 30 27.72 -1.37 -7.98
N HIS A 31 27.77 -0.04 -8.00
CA HIS A 31 28.86 0.74 -7.43
C HIS A 31 28.30 1.86 -6.53
N PRO A 32 27.73 1.50 -5.35
CA PRO A 32 27.23 2.49 -4.42
C PRO A 32 28.36 3.39 -3.92
N LYS A 33 28.09 4.69 -3.83
CA LYS A 33 28.99 5.67 -3.23
C LYS A 33 28.74 5.75 -1.72
N LEU A 34 29.82 5.72 -0.94
CA LEU A 34 29.74 5.92 0.51
C LEU A 34 29.61 7.41 0.83
N ILE A 35 28.59 7.76 1.61
CA ILE A 35 28.27 9.12 2.02
C ILE A 35 28.02 9.13 3.52
N GLU A 36 28.56 10.12 4.22
CA GLU A 36 28.23 10.37 5.63
C GLU A 36 27.17 11.46 5.71
N LEU A 37 25.98 11.07 6.17
CA LEU A 37 24.88 11.99 6.46
C LEU A 37 25.07 12.61 7.84
N ASP A 38 25.31 13.91 7.86
CA ASP A 38 25.27 14.78 9.03
C ASP A 38 23.82 15.26 9.21
N PRO A 39 23.18 15.03 10.37
CA PRO A 39 21.82 15.50 10.63
C PRO A 39 21.65 17.03 10.53
N ASN A 40 22.73 17.82 10.61
CA ASN A 40 22.68 19.27 10.53
C ASN A 40 22.68 19.81 9.08
N ILE A 41 23.01 18.97 8.10
CA ILE A 41 23.04 19.34 6.69
C ILE A 41 21.73 18.87 6.03
N PRO A 42 20.99 19.74 5.33
CA PRO A 42 19.78 19.37 4.60
C PRO A 42 19.99 18.21 3.62
N LEU A 43 19.01 17.33 3.51
CA LEU A 43 19.01 16.19 2.60
C LEU A 43 19.14 16.63 1.13
N ASN A 44 18.53 17.76 0.77
CA ASN A 44 18.61 18.34 -0.56
C ASN A 44 20.04 18.76 -0.95
N ASP A 45 20.87 19.16 0.01
CA ASP A 45 22.27 19.49 -0.25
C ASP A 45 23.08 18.23 -0.55
N TYR A 46 22.78 17.12 0.15
CA TYR A 46 23.35 15.81 -0.17
C TYR A 46 22.92 15.32 -1.55
N ILE A 47 21.63 15.42 -1.88
CA ILE A 47 21.10 15.03 -3.20
C ILE A 47 21.78 15.84 -4.30
N SER A 48 21.89 17.16 -4.13
CA SER A 48 22.60 18.05 -5.06
C SER A 48 24.05 17.62 -5.28
N LYS A 49 24.79 17.36 -4.20
CA LYS A 49 26.17 16.89 -4.28
C LYS A 49 26.30 15.54 -5.01
N ILE A 50 25.36 14.62 -4.76
CA ILE A 50 25.31 13.31 -5.43
C ILE A 50 25.06 13.51 -6.94
N CYS A 51 24.13 14.39 -7.30
CA CYS A 51 23.83 14.76 -8.68
C CYS A 51 25.06 15.35 -9.38
N ASP A 52 25.75 16.30 -8.75
CA ASP A 52 26.99 16.90 -9.25
C ASP A 52 28.08 15.85 -9.49
N ASP A 53 28.29 14.95 -8.53
CA ASP A 53 29.28 13.88 -8.65
C ASP A 53 28.95 12.85 -9.75
N TRP A 54 27.69 12.79 -10.19
CA TRP A 54 27.22 11.97 -11.31
C TRP A 54 26.97 12.76 -12.59
N LYS A 55 27.35 14.05 -12.62
CA LYS A 55 27.19 14.95 -13.77
C LYS A 55 25.73 15.11 -14.22
N ILE A 56 24.79 14.96 -13.28
CA ILE A 56 23.40 15.33 -13.48
C ILE A 56 23.33 16.86 -13.38
N PRO A 57 22.71 17.59 -14.32
CA PRO A 57 22.62 19.04 -14.25
C PRO A 57 21.98 19.48 -12.93
N GLN A 58 22.54 20.50 -12.28
CA GLN A 58 22.03 20.99 -10.99
C GLN A 58 20.59 21.52 -11.08
N SER A 59 20.15 21.98 -12.26
CA SER A 59 18.74 22.30 -12.50
C SER A 59 17.79 21.12 -12.30
N ASN A 60 18.30 19.89 -12.42
CA ASN A 60 17.53 18.67 -12.33
C ASN A 60 17.63 18.00 -10.95
N SER A 61 18.49 18.47 -10.04
CA SER A 61 18.67 17.85 -8.72
C SER A 61 17.40 17.87 -7.88
N ILE A 62 16.56 18.90 -8.06
CA ILE A 62 15.25 19.03 -7.42
C ILE A 62 14.29 17.88 -7.77
N HIS A 63 14.51 17.22 -8.91
CA HIS A 63 13.67 16.12 -9.37
C HIS A 63 14.08 14.76 -8.83
N PHE A 64 15.05 14.71 -7.91
CA PHE A 64 15.55 13.47 -7.33
C PHE A 64 15.33 13.38 -5.82
N ALA A 65 15.15 12.15 -5.35
CA ALA A 65 15.08 11.81 -3.94
C ALA A 65 15.87 10.52 -3.66
N LEU A 66 16.16 10.28 -2.38
CA LEU A 66 16.73 9.01 -1.93
C LEU A 66 15.60 8.06 -1.56
N ARG A 67 15.74 6.80 -1.97
CA ARG A 67 14.77 5.73 -1.72
C ARG A 67 15.46 4.47 -1.24
N TYR A 68 14.83 3.74 -0.32
CA TYR A 68 15.32 2.45 0.12
C TYR A 68 15.35 1.46 -1.05
N ASP A 69 16.45 0.72 -1.20
CA ASP A 69 16.62 -0.26 -2.29
C ASP A 69 15.66 -1.45 -2.16
N ASP A 70 15.35 -1.84 -0.92
CA ASP A 70 14.53 -3.00 -0.57
C ASP A 70 13.04 -2.67 -0.43
N THR A 71 12.71 -1.67 0.38
CA THR A 71 11.33 -1.33 0.72
C THR A 71 10.74 -0.25 -0.16
N HIS A 72 11.57 0.37 -1.01
CA HIS A 72 11.12 1.40 -1.93
C HIS A 72 10.50 2.65 -1.26
N LYS A 73 10.70 2.82 0.04
CA LYS A 73 10.23 3.99 0.79
C LYS A 73 11.10 5.21 0.54
N PHE A 74 10.51 6.38 0.52
CA PHE A 74 11.22 7.64 0.34
C PHE A 74 11.91 8.06 1.63
N VAL A 75 13.13 8.58 1.51
CA VAL A 75 13.84 9.23 2.60
C VAL A 75 13.44 10.70 2.63
N THR A 76 12.98 11.16 3.78
CA THR A 76 12.57 12.54 4.04
C THR A 76 13.38 13.12 5.19
N GLU A 77 13.30 14.44 5.38
CA GLU A 77 13.90 15.09 6.55
C GLU A 77 13.34 14.56 7.88
N GLN A 78 12.12 14.04 7.88
CA GLN A 78 11.48 13.51 9.08
C GLN A 78 12.00 12.11 9.43
N ASN A 79 12.17 11.24 8.44
CA ASN A 79 12.56 9.84 8.67
C ASN A 79 14.08 9.59 8.61
N ARG A 80 14.89 10.54 8.12
CA ARG A 80 16.35 10.37 8.02
C ARG A 80 17.05 10.08 9.34
N SER A 81 16.46 10.47 10.47
CA SER A 81 16.98 10.20 11.81
C SER A 81 16.92 8.71 12.20
N GLN A 82 16.08 7.94 11.52
CA GLN A 82 15.85 6.51 11.78
C GLN A 82 16.71 5.61 10.88
N ILE A 83 17.52 6.19 10.00
CA ILE A 83 18.33 5.44 9.04
C ILE A 83 19.44 4.67 9.77
N PRO A 84 19.51 3.34 9.61
CA PRO A 84 20.63 2.57 10.15
C PRO A 84 21.91 2.82 9.34
N THR A 85 23.06 2.77 10.03
CA THR A 85 24.37 2.84 9.36
C THR A 85 24.57 1.62 8.47
N GLY A 86 25.14 1.83 7.29
CA GLY A 86 25.39 0.80 6.29
C GLY A 86 24.20 0.52 5.37
N GLN A 87 23.09 1.24 5.52
CA GLN A 87 21.96 1.13 4.60
C GLN A 87 22.34 1.60 3.20
N VAL A 88 21.82 0.91 2.18
CA VAL A 88 21.96 1.29 0.78
C VAL A 88 20.66 1.92 0.29
N PHE A 89 20.81 3.07 -0.34
CA PHE A 89 19.76 3.83 -1.00
C PHE A 89 20.00 3.91 -2.49
N TYR A 90 18.95 4.20 -3.22
CA TYR A 90 18.98 4.47 -4.64
C TYR A 90 18.48 5.90 -4.90
N LEU A 91 19.14 6.60 -5.82
CA LEU A 91 18.70 7.90 -6.29
C LEU A 91 17.58 7.70 -7.32
N SER A 92 16.34 8.02 -6.94
CA SER A 92 15.15 7.93 -7.79
C SER A 92 14.60 9.32 -8.10
N LEU A 93 13.59 9.38 -8.97
CA LEU A 93 12.76 10.58 -9.09
C LEU A 93 12.17 10.96 -7.72
N SER A 94 11.90 12.24 -7.53
CA SER A 94 11.19 12.75 -6.36
C SER A 94 9.78 12.14 -6.27
N HIS A 95 9.20 12.09 -5.06
CA HIS A 95 7.83 11.61 -4.89
C HIS A 95 6.83 12.50 -5.65
N GLU A 96 7.07 13.81 -5.73
CA GLU A 96 6.24 14.76 -6.47
C GLU A 96 6.23 14.45 -7.97
N ASP A 97 7.41 14.27 -8.58
CA ASP A 97 7.53 13.95 -10.00
C ASP A 97 6.99 12.55 -10.32
N GLU A 98 7.24 11.57 -9.44
CA GLU A 98 6.70 10.22 -9.58
C GLU A 98 5.16 10.21 -9.54
N VAL A 99 4.54 10.97 -8.62
CA VAL A 99 3.09 11.15 -8.57
C VAL A 99 2.57 11.82 -9.84
N GLN A 100 3.20 12.91 -10.28
CA GLN A 100 2.78 13.61 -11.49
C GLN A 100 2.84 12.71 -12.72
N ASP A 101 3.88 11.90 -12.87
CA ASP A 101 4.01 10.97 -13.98
C ASP A 101 2.97 9.86 -13.93
N ILE A 102 2.66 9.33 -12.74
CA ILE A 102 1.58 8.35 -12.57
C ILE A 102 0.23 8.98 -12.92
N ILE A 103 -0.06 10.19 -12.45
CA ILE A 103 -1.32 10.89 -12.77
C ILE A 103 -1.42 11.16 -14.28
N LYS A 104 -0.33 11.56 -14.94
CA LYS A 104 -0.31 11.70 -16.41
C LYS A 104 -0.73 10.41 -17.10
N TYR A 105 -0.22 9.26 -16.67
CA TYR A 105 -0.62 7.96 -17.22
C TYR A 105 -2.09 7.64 -16.95
N LEU A 106 -2.58 7.81 -15.72
CA LEU A 106 -3.97 7.55 -15.35
C LEU A 106 -4.97 8.50 -16.04
N SER A 107 -4.51 9.70 -16.41
CA SER A 107 -5.31 10.70 -17.13
C SER A 107 -5.28 10.52 -18.65
N SER A 108 -4.47 9.60 -19.16
CA SER A 108 -4.32 9.40 -20.60
C SER A 108 -5.57 8.75 -21.21
N ASN A 109 -5.89 9.10 -22.46
CA ASN A 109 -7.03 8.51 -23.19
C ASN A 109 -6.72 7.12 -23.78
N ASP A 110 -5.51 6.58 -23.55
CA ASP A 110 -5.06 5.28 -24.06
C ASP A 110 -5.23 4.22 -22.95
N TYR A 111 -6.51 3.87 -22.76
CA TYR A 111 -6.99 2.95 -21.75
C TYR A 111 -6.27 1.60 -21.82
N HIS A 112 -5.99 1.03 -20.65
CA HIS A 112 -5.31 -0.25 -20.41
C HIS A 112 -3.78 -0.27 -20.49
N ARG A 113 -3.14 0.35 -21.50
CA ARG A 113 -1.67 0.26 -21.62
C ARG A 113 -0.96 1.09 -20.56
N TYR A 114 -1.27 2.38 -20.49
CA TYR A 114 -0.65 3.27 -19.50
C TYR A 114 -1.21 3.04 -18.11
N ASP A 115 -2.49 2.67 -18.01
CA ASP A 115 -3.10 2.32 -16.73
C ASP A 115 -2.40 1.14 -16.06
N SER A 116 -2.06 0.08 -16.82
CA SER A 116 -1.36 -1.08 -16.24
C SER A 116 0.01 -0.70 -15.68
N ILE A 117 0.75 0.18 -16.38
CA ILE A 117 2.05 0.70 -15.92
C ILE A 117 1.87 1.56 -14.67
N ALA A 118 0.86 2.44 -14.67
CA ALA A 118 0.54 3.28 -13.52
C ALA A 118 0.17 2.44 -12.29
N LEU A 119 -0.66 1.41 -12.45
CA LEU A 119 -1.06 0.51 -11.37
C LEU A 119 0.12 -0.30 -10.83
N GLU A 120 1.04 -0.76 -11.69
CA GLU A 120 2.24 -1.46 -11.23
C GLU A 120 3.13 -0.55 -10.35
N ARG A 121 3.35 0.70 -10.79
CA ARG A 121 4.10 1.69 -10.01
C ARG A 121 3.40 2.04 -8.70
N LEU A 122 2.08 2.20 -8.73
CA LEU A 122 1.28 2.48 -7.54
C LEU A 122 1.30 1.35 -6.51
N LYS A 123 1.33 0.09 -6.93
CA LYS A 123 1.48 -1.03 -6.00
C LYS A 123 2.79 -0.96 -5.23
N LEU A 124 3.88 -0.57 -5.91
CA LEU A 124 5.22 -0.49 -5.33
C LEU A 124 5.39 0.75 -4.43
N ALA A 125 4.89 1.91 -4.87
CA ALA A 125 5.09 3.18 -4.17
C ALA A 125 3.97 3.50 -3.16
N GLY A 126 2.78 2.92 -3.33
CA GLY A 126 1.57 3.29 -2.57
C GLY A 126 1.66 3.00 -1.08
N GLU A 127 2.52 2.07 -0.64
CA GLU A 127 2.74 1.79 0.78
C GLU A 127 3.60 2.85 1.48
N ASP A 128 4.34 3.67 0.72
CA ASP A 128 5.10 4.78 1.26
C ASP A 128 4.18 5.95 1.63
N GLU A 129 4.28 6.42 2.88
CA GLU A 129 3.43 7.48 3.41
C GLU A 129 3.64 8.82 2.67
N THR A 130 4.88 9.15 2.32
CA THR A 130 5.22 10.39 1.62
C THR A 130 4.59 10.41 0.23
N PHE A 131 4.75 9.30 -0.51
CA PHE A 131 4.13 9.12 -1.81
C PHE A 131 2.60 9.14 -1.73
N ALA A 132 2.01 8.38 -0.80
CA ALA A 132 0.57 8.29 -0.64
C ALA A 132 -0.07 9.66 -0.33
N LEU A 133 0.55 10.44 0.58
CA LEU A 133 0.12 11.80 0.91
C LEU A 133 0.11 12.71 -0.32
N GLU A 134 1.21 12.74 -1.06
CA GLU A 134 1.35 13.55 -2.28
C GLU A 134 0.32 13.15 -3.34
N PHE A 135 0.11 11.84 -3.53
CA PHE A 135 -0.86 11.30 -4.48
C PHE A 135 -2.30 11.72 -4.13
N VAL A 136 -2.67 11.70 -2.84
CA VAL A 136 -3.98 12.17 -2.36
C VAL A 136 -4.14 13.68 -2.58
N GLN A 137 -3.11 14.47 -2.24
CA GLN A 137 -3.13 15.93 -2.41
C GLN A 137 -3.31 16.36 -3.86
N GLN A 138 -2.69 15.64 -4.81
CA GLN A 138 -2.86 15.88 -6.25
C GLN A 138 -4.15 15.27 -6.84
N LYS A 139 -5.10 14.84 -6.00
CA LYS A 139 -6.37 14.22 -6.41
C LYS A 139 -6.18 12.93 -7.24
N GLY A 140 -5.08 12.21 -7.03
CA GLY A 140 -4.79 10.94 -7.71
C GLY A 140 -5.87 9.87 -7.44
N LEU A 141 -6.48 9.89 -6.25
CA LEU A 141 -7.59 8.98 -5.91
C LEU A 141 -8.78 9.13 -6.87
N ASP A 142 -9.14 10.35 -7.27
CA ASP A 142 -10.28 10.58 -8.17
C ASP A 142 -10.07 9.88 -9.52
N TYR A 143 -8.82 9.81 -10.01
CA TYR A 143 -8.49 9.10 -11.24
C TYR A 143 -8.61 7.58 -11.08
N LEU A 144 -8.09 7.01 -9.99
CA LEU A 144 -8.22 5.57 -9.71
C LEU A 144 -9.68 5.14 -9.55
N LEU A 145 -10.47 5.96 -8.86
CA LEU A 145 -11.89 5.69 -8.63
C LEU A 145 -12.70 5.80 -9.93
N LYS A 146 -12.39 6.77 -10.80
CA LYS A 146 -12.97 6.83 -12.15
C LYS A 146 -12.63 5.60 -12.97
N LEU A 147 -11.36 5.17 -12.96
CA LEU A 147 -10.93 3.95 -13.66
C LEU A 147 -11.69 2.73 -13.17
N PHE A 148 -11.90 2.58 -11.86
CA PHE A 148 -12.69 1.49 -11.29
C PHE A 148 -14.13 1.48 -11.81
N ILE A 149 -14.78 2.64 -11.84
CA ILE A 149 -16.15 2.78 -12.36
C ILE A 149 -16.22 2.41 -13.84
N HIS A 150 -15.20 2.78 -14.64
CA HIS A 150 -15.17 2.50 -16.07
C HIS A 150 -14.88 1.02 -16.39
N ASP A 151 -14.02 0.37 -15.62
CA ASP A 151 -13.55 -1.00 -15.86
C ASP A 151 -14.62 -2.08 -15.61
N GLU A 152 -15.65 -1.81 -14.81
CA GLU A 152 -16.77 -2.76 -14.58
C GLU A 152 -17.44 -3.19 -15.90
N LYS A 153 -17.35 -2.37 -16.96
CA LYS A 153 -17.89 -2.67 -18.29
C LYS A 153 -17.03 -3.66 -19.09
N SER A 154 -15.78 -3.91 -18.69
CA SER A 154 -14.80 -4.70 -19.46
C SER A 154 -14.83 -6.19 -19.12
N ASN A 155 -15.51 -6.61 -18.03
CA ASN A 155 -15.52 -7.97 -17.50
C ASN A 155 -14.11 -8.56 -17.20
N ASN A 156 -13.06 -7.73 -17.15
CA ASN A 156 -11.67 -8.16 -17.02
C ASN A 156 -11.18 -8.14 -15.56
N TYR A 157 -11.89 -8.88 -14.70
CA TYR A 157 -11.68 -8.85 -13.24
C TYR A 157 -10.37 -9.49 -12.77
N GLU A 158 -9.76 -10.39 -13.54
CA GLU A 158 -8.67 -11.25 -13.05
C GLU A 158 -7.41 -10.47 -12.68
N ASN A 159 -6.97 -9.54 -13.52
CA ASN A 159 -5.69 -8.87 -13.30
C ASN A 159 -5.83 -7.35 -13.12
N PHE A 160 -6.60 -6.68 -13.95
CA PHE A 160 -6.63 -5.22 -13.95
C PHE A 160 -7.38 -4.66 -12.73
N THR A 161 -8.65 -5.03 -12.55
CA THR A 161 -9.45 -4.57 -11.42
C THR A 161 -8.84 -4.97 -10.07
N SER A 162 -8.32 -6.20 -9.98
CA SER A 162 -7.64 -6.68 -8.76
C SER A 162 -6.40 -5.83 -8.43
N ASN A 163 -5.57 -5.49 -9.44
CA ASN A 163 -4.41 -4.63 -9.25
C ASN A 163 -4.81 -3.18 -8.90
N LEU A 164 -5.91 -2.68 -9.47
CA LEU A 164 -6.45 -1.37 -9.15
C LEU A 164 -6.86 -1.30 -7.68
N LEU A 165 -7.69 -2.24 -7.22
CA LEU A 165 -8.14 -2.29 -5.83
C LEU A 165 -6.98 -2.48 -4.85
N ARG A 166 -5.96 -3.26 -5.23
CA ARG A 166 -4.73 -3.40 -4.45
C ARG A 166 -3.96 -2.08 -4.35
N SER A 167 -3.81 -1.37 -5.47
CA SER A 167 -3.15 -0.06 -5.50
C SER A 167 -3.88 0.95 -4.62
N LEU A 168 -5.20 1.00 -4.75
CA LEU A 168 -6.06 1.82 -3.92
C LEU A 168 -5.87 1.47 -2.45
N HIS A 169 -5.86 0.18 -2.10
CA HIS A 169 -5.60 -0.24 -0.73
C HIS A 169 -4.24 0.23 -0.21
N ASN A 170 -3.15 0.01 -0.95
CA ASN A 170 -1.81 0.35 -0.49
C ASN A 170 -1.70 1.84 -0.11
N ILE A 171 -2.26 2.72 -0.94
CA ILE A 171 -2.35 4.17 -0.69
C ILE A 171 -3.16 4.47 0.59
N MET A 172 -4.15 3.63 0.87
CA MET A 172 -5.08 3.80 1.98
C MET A 172 -4.61 3.20 3.30
N ILE A 173 -3.60 2.31 3.33
CA ILE A 173 -3.10 1.69 4.57
C ILE A 173 -2.61 2.75 5.58
N ASN A 174 -2.06 3.86 5.09
CA ASN A 174 -1.50 4.91 5.94
C ASN A 174 -2.58 5.84 6.57
N GLN A 175 -3.87 5.47 6.42
CA GLN A 175 -5.17 5.85 7.06
C GLN A 175 -5.41 7.21 7.75
N GLN A 176 -4.46 8.10 7.97
CA GLN A 176 -4.74 9.44 8.52
C GLN A 176 -5.11 10.48 7.45
N ALA A 177 -4.76 10.23 6.19
CA ALA A 177 -4.86 11.24 5.13
C ALA A 177 -6.21 11.27 4.38
N ILE A 178 -7.01 10.21 4.44
CA ILE A 178 -8.11 10.01 3.48
C ILE A 178 -9.46 10.25 4.15
N ASN A 179 -10.06 11.38 3.80
CA ASN A 179 -11.45 11.68 4.09
C ASN A 179 -12.35 11.11 2.99
N TRP A 180 -12.86 9.90 3.23
CA TRP A 180 -13.78 9.17 2.35
C TRP A 180 -15.04 9.95 1.97
N ASP A 181 -15.50 10.86 2.83
CA ASP A 181 -16.76 11.56 2.65
C ASP A 181 -16.71 12.64 1.55
N ASN A 182 -15.49 13.03 1.14
CA ASN A 182 -15.23 14.06 0.13
C ASN A 182 -14.90 13.50 -1.26
N LEU A 183 -14.75 12.18 -1.39
CA LEU A 183 -14.39 11.55 -2.65
C LEU A 183 -15.56 11.54 -3.63
N GLN A 184 -15.28 11.82 -4.90
CA GLN A 184 -16.31 11.83 -5.95
C GLN A 184 -16.85 10.43 -6.20
N SER A 185 -18.17 10.32 -6.37
CA SER A 185 -18.86 9.07 -6.74
C SER A 185 -18.63 7.89 -5.79
N ILE A 186 -18.24 8.15 -4.54
CA ILE A 186 -17.96 7.13 -3.54
C ILE A 186 -19.16 6.20 -3.26
N ASP A 187 -20.38 6.72 -3.34
CA ASP A 187 -21.60 5.91 -3.23
C ASP A 187 -21.66 4.79 -4.27
N THR A 188 -21.40 5.11 -5.54
CA THR A 188 -21.38 4.14 -6.64
C THR A 188 -20.27 3.11 -6.45
N ILE A 189 -19.11 3.56 -5.99
CA ILE A 189 -17.95 2.70 -5.77
C ILE A 189 -18.24 1.71 -4.64
N ILE A 190 -18.84 2.17 -3.54
CA ILE A 190 -19.28 1.30 -2.45
C ILE A 190 -20.26 0.24 -2.96
N ASP A 191 -21.24 0.63 -3.76
CA ASP A 191 -22.22 -0.30 -4.31
C ASP A 191 -21.54 -1.33 -5.23
N GLN A 192 -20.58 -0.91 -6.07
CA GLN A 192 -19.78 -1.81 -6.91
C GLN A 192 -18.92 -2.79 -6.09
N LEU A 193 -18.25 -2.32 -5.03
CA LEU A 193 -17.45 -3.18 -4.15
C LEU A 193 -18.32 -4.23 -3.44
N ILE A 194 -19.50 -3.83 -2.96
CA ILE A 194 -20.45 -4.76 -2.32
C ILE A 194 -20.98 -5.78 -3.34
N CYS A 195 -21.35 -5.33 -4.53
CA CYS A 195 -21.76 -6.21 -5.63
C CYS A 195 -20.66 -7.22 -5.99
N GLY A 196 -19.40 -6.77 -6.08
CA GLY A 196 -18.25 -7.63 -6.35
C GLY A 196 -18.01 -8.69 -5.27
N ILE A 197 -18.32 -8.38 -4.00
CA ILE A 197 -18.23 -9.35 -2.89
C ILE A 197 -19.39 -10.36 -2.96
N ASN A 198 -20.61 -9.89 -3.22
CA ASN A 198 -21.81 -10.72 -3.27
C ASN A 198 -21.84 -11.63 -4.53
N TYR A 199 -21.08 -11.31 -5.57
CA TYR A 199 -21.03 -12.12 -6.80
C TYR A 199 -19.95 -13.21 -6.75
N SER A 200 -20.36 -14.48 -6.77
CA SER A 200 -19.48 -15.64 -6.52
C SER A 200 -18.45 -15.96 -7.61
N LYS A 201 -18.52 -15.31 -8.79
CA LYS A 201 -17.60 -15.53 -9.92
C LYS A 201 -16.39 -14.59 -9.94
N VAL A 202 -16.25 -13.72 -8.95
CA VAL A 202 -15.18 -12.72 -8.92
C VAL A 202 -13.88 -13.34 -8.38
N PRO A 203 -12.69 -12.95 -8.89
CA PRO A 203 -11.40 -13.44 -8.43
C PRO A 203 -11.16 -13.16 -6.93
N ARG A 204 -10.41 -14.05 -6.27
CA ARG A 204 -10.13 -13.94 -4.82
C ARG A 204 -9.45 -12.63 -4.44
N SER A 205 -8.46 -12.22 -5.24
CA SER A 205 -7.71 -10.96 -5.06
C SER A 205 -8.58 -9.71 -5.12
N HIS A 206 -9.64 -9.74 -5.95
CA HIS A 206 -10.62 -8.67 -6.00
C HIS A 206 -11.46 -8.68 -4.72
N SER A 207 -12.00 -9.83 -4.30
CA SER A 207 -12.81 -9.92 -3.09
C SER A 207 -12.03 -9.48 -1.84
N SER A 208 -10.78 -9.92 -1.68
CA SER A 208 -9.94 -9.51 -0.53
C SER A 208 -9.72 -8.00 -0.53
N SER A 209 -9.35 -7.44 -1.68
CA SER A 209 -9.11 -6.00 -1.82
C SER A 209 -10.39 -5.19 -1.60
N ALA A 210 -11.53 -5.62 -2.12
CA ALA A 210 -12.81 -4.96 -1.91
C ALA A 210 -13.22 -4.95 -0.43
N MET A 211 -13.15 -6.10 0.26
CA MET A 211 -13.48 -6.17 1.69
C MET A 211 -12.57 -5.29 2.54
N MET A 212 -11.30 -5.24 2.18
CA MET A 212 -10.28 -4.45 2.85
C MET A 212 -10.50 -2.94 2.69
N ILE A 213 -10.97 -2.49 1.52
CA ILE A 213 -11.41 -1.11 1.27
C ILE A 213 -12.67 -0.78 2.07
N LEU A 214 -13.67 -1.67 2.07
CA LEU A 214 -14.88 -1.47 2.87
C LEU A 214 -14.56 -1.39 4.37
N TYR A 215 -13.63 -2.23 4.84
CA TYR A 215 -13.12 -2.16 6.20
C TYR A 215 -12.51 -0.79 6.53
N SER A 216 -11.67 -0.24 5.66
CA SER A 216 -11.04 1.07 5.92
C SER A 216 -12.06 2.22 5.95
N ILE A 217 -13.10 2.17 5.10
CA ILE A 217 -14.21 3.15 5.15
C ILE A 217 -14.93 3.09 6.50
N ILE A 218 -15.23 1.89 7.00
CA ILE A 218 -15.92 1.71 8.29
C ILE A 218 -15.02 2.08 9.47
N ASN A 219 -13.72 1.78 9.37
CA ASN A 219 -12.74 2.08 10.41
C ASN A 219 -12.53 3.59 10.57
N ASN A 220 -12.58 4.34 9.47
CA ASN A 220 -12.48 5.81 9.46
C ASN A 220 -13.79 6.52 9.84
N GLU A 221 -14.79 5.79 10.34
CA GLU A 221 -16.08 6.32 10.79
C GLU A 221 -16.81 7.19 9.74
N SER A 222 -16.60 6.89 8.45
CA SER A 222 -17.27 7.59 7.36
C SER A 222 -18.79 7.50 7.49
N LYS A 223 -19.51 8.53 6.99
CA LYS A 223 -20.98 8.54 6.92
C LYS A 223 -21.58 7.32 6.19
N TYR A 224 -20.79 6.65 5.36
CA TYR A 224 -21.19 5.46 4.61
C TYR A 224 -21.14 4.15 5.41
N SER A 225 -20.54 4.16 6.61
CA SER A 225 -20.37 2.95 7.44
C SER A 225 -21.68 2.20 7.65
N THR A 226 -22.75 2.92 7.97
CA THR A 226 -24.08 2.33 8.22
C THR A 226 -24.66 1.68 6.97
N LYS A 227 -24.49 2.30 5.79
CA LYS A 227 -24.93 1.74 4.49
C LYS A 227 -24.21 0.42 4.24
N ILE A 228 -22.88 0.40 4.35
CA ILE A 228 -22.07 -0.79 4.10
C ILE A 228 -22.49 -1.95 5.02
N ILE A 229 -22.63 -1.68 6.32
CA ILE A 229 -23.01 -2.71 7.32
C ILE A 229 -24.40 -3.29 7.02
N GLN A 230 -25.33 -2.50 6.48
CA GLN A 230 -26.69 -2.94 6.19
C GLN A 230 -26.83 -3.69 4.86
N THR A 231 -25.98 -3.39 3.88
CA THR A 231 -26.08 -3.97 2.53
C THR A 231 -25.23 -5.24 2.35
N LEU A 232 -24.21 -5.46 3.18
CA LEU A 232 -23.37 -6.66 3.10
C LEU A 232 -24.16 -7.93 3.44
N GLU A 233 -24.10 -8.91 2.54
CA GLU A 233 -24.76 -10.20 2.75
C GLU A 233 -23.89 -11.16 3.56
N ILE A 234 -24.34 -11.44 4.79
CA ILE A 234 -23.64 -12.32 5.73
C ILE A 234 -23.37 -13.71 5.14
N THR A 235 -24.32 -14.26 4.38
CA THR A 235 -24.20 -15.57 3.72
C THR A 235 -22.98 -15.63 2.80
N HIS A 236 -22.71 -14.58 2.03
CA HIS A 236 -21.54 -14.50 1.16
C HIS A 236 -20.24 -14.38 1.95
N LEU A 237 -20.19 -13.54 2.99
CA LEU A 237 -19.02 -13.42 3.88
C LEU A 237 -18.65 -14.76 4.54
N LEU A 238 -19.66 -15.54 4.94
CA LEU A 238 -19.46 -16.87 5.51
C LEU A 238 -18.86 -17.88 4.51
N VAL A 239 -19.24 -17.79 3.23
CA VAL A 239 -18.63 -18.61 2.17
C VAL A 239 -17.13 -18.31 2.07
N TYR A 240 -16.72 -17.04 2.12
CA TYR A 240 -15.30 -16.66 2.08
C TYR A 240 -14.50 -17.17 3.27
N CYS A 241 -15.09 -17.17 4.47
CA CYS A 241 -14.46 -17.79 5.64
C CYS A 241 -14.22 -19.30 5.45
N SER A 242 -15.02 -19.97 4.63
CA SER A 242 -14.94 -21.42 4.44
C SER A 242 -13.98 -21.87 3.32
N LYS A 243 -13.40 -20.95 2.55
CA LYS A 243 -12.50 -21.26 1.42
C LYS A 243 -11.10 -21.61 1.94
N GLN A 244 -10.61 -22.81 1.68
CA GLN A 244 -9.27 -23.23 2.12
C GLN A 244 -8.15 -22.47 1.39
N HIS A 245 -7.02 -22.25 2.08
CA HIS A 245 -5.78 -21.65 1.56
C HIS A 245 -5.85 -20.16 1.14
N ASP A 246 -6.75 -19.37 1.71
CA ASP A 246 -6.88 -17.94 1.40
C ASP A 246 -6.98 -17.08 2.68
N MET A 247 -5.84 -16.94 3.37
CA MET A 247 -5.78 -16.30 4.69
C MET A 247 -6.20 -14.82 4.66
N GLU A 248 -5.85 -14.08 3.61
CA GLU A 248 -6.17 -12.65 3.49
C GLU A 248 -7.68 -12.45 3.35
N THR A 249 -8.32 -13.19 2.43
CA THR A 249 -9.77 -13.10 2.23
C THR A 249 -10.53 -13.60 3.46
N GLN A 250 -10.07 -14.68 4.09
CA GLN A 250 -10.66 -15.18 5.34
C GLN A 250 -10.58 -14.13 6.46
N TYR A 251 -9.42 -13.49 6.61
CA TYR A 251 -9.19 -12.46 7.62
C TYR A 251 -10.16 -11.28 7.44
N TYR A 252 -10.23 -10.69 6.24
CA TYR A 252 -11.11 -9.55 6.00
C TYR A 252 -12.60 -9.90 6.08
N ALA A 253 -12.99 -11.10 5.65
CA ALA A 253 -14.35 -11.58 5.83
C ALA A 253 -14.72 -11.67 7.33
N LEU A 254 -13.83 -12.20 8.17
CA LEU A 254 -14.03 -12.27 9.62
C LEU A 254 -14.09 -10.88 10.27
N VAL A 255 -13.21 -9.96 9.86
CA VAL A 255 -13.22 -8.57 10.35
C VAL A 255 -14.56 -7.91 10.05
N LEU A 256 -15.07 -8.03 8.82
CA LEU A 256 -16.38 -7.47 8.45
C LEU A 256 -17.54 -8.14 9.22
N ILE A 257 -17.49 -9.47 9.42
CA ILE A 257 -18.46 -10.19 10.26
C ILE A 257 -18.46 -9.64 11.69
N ASN A 258 -17.28 -9.43 12.28
CA ASN A 258 -17.14 -8.87 13.63
C ASN A 258 -17.67 -7.43 13.72
N ILE A 259 -17.46 -6.64 12.68
CA ILE A 259 -18.02 -5.29 12.56
C ILE A 259 -19.54 -5.33 12.48
N ILE A 260 -20.12 -6.20 11.63
CA ILE A 260 -21.57 -6.37 11.53
C ILE A 260 -22.15 -6.82 12.89
N MET A 261 -21.46 -7.69 13.61
CA MET A 261 -21.89 -8.10 14.94
C MET A 261 -21.86 -6.98 15.97
N SER A 262 -20.81 -6.16 15.97
CA SER A 262 -20.64 -5.08 16.94
C SER A 262 -21.52 -3.87 16.62
N LYS A 263 -21.53 -3.42 15.35
CA LYS A 263 -22.18 -2.17 14.91
C LYS A 263 -23.52 -2.37 14.18
N GLY A 264 -23.85 -3.59 13.75
CA GLY A 264 -25.11 -3.87 13.03
C GLY A 264 -26.36 -3.81 13.90
N ASN A 265 -27.52 -3.65 13.24
CA ASN A 265 -28.81 -3.65 13.92
C ASN A 265 -29.19 -5.05 14.46
N GLN A 266 -30.21 -5.12 15.32
CA GLN A 266 -30.64 -6.38 15.95
C GLN A 266 -31.06 -7.45 14.93
N ILE A 267 -31.67 -7.04 13.81
CA ILE A 267 -32.11 -7.94 12.73
C ILE A 267 -30.89 -8.62 12.11
N LEU A 268 -29.88 -7.85 11.71
CA LEU A 268 -28.63 -8.37 11.13
C LEU A 268 -27.92 -9.31 12.10
N ARG A 269 -27.82 -8.94 13.38
CA ARG A 269 -27.25 -9.81 14.42
C ARG A 269 -28.01 -11.13 14.54
N SER A 270 -29.36 -11.08 14.55
CA SER A 270 -30.17 -12.30 14.61
C SER A 270 -30.01 -13.16 13.36
N SER A 271 -30.01 -12.57 12.17
CA SER A 271 -29.77 -13.27 10.90
C SER A 271 -28.39 -13.93 10.87
N LEU A 272 -27.38 -13.26 11.44
CA LEU A 272 -26.03 -13.79 11.57
C LEU A 272 -26.00 -14.99 12.52
N LEU A 273 -26.61 -14.88 13.70
CA LEU A 273 -26.72 -15.99 14.66
C LEU A 273 -27.46 -17.18 14.05
N THR A 274 -28.55 -16.94 13.30
CA THR A 274 -29.27 -17.99 12.58
C THR A 274 -28.42 -18.60 11.45
N ALA A 275 -27.73 -17.79 10.65
CA ALA A 275 -26.83 -18.28 9.60
C ALA A 275 -25.65 -19.07 10.17
N MET A 276 -25.10 -18.64 11.31
CA MET A 276 -24.07 -19.37 12.06
C MET A 276 -24.61 -20.61 12.77
N SER A 277 -25.91 -20.72 13.02
CA SER A 277 -26.51 -21.94 13.58
C SER A 277 -26.61 -23.08 12.55
N ASN A 278 -26.49 -22.78 11.25
CA ASN A 278 -26.31 -23.80 10.22
C ASN A 278 -24.97 -24.52 10.42
N THR A 279 -25.07 -25.82 10.73
CA THR A 279 -23.99 -26.67 11.26
C THR A 279 -22.71 -26.65 10.42
N VAL A 280 -22.79 -26.67 9.10
CA VAL A 280 -21.60 -26.76 8.22
C VAL A 280 -20.72 -25.52 8.30
N VAL A 281 -21.32 -24.33 8.32
CA VAL A 281 -20.58 -23.05 8.38
C VAL A 281 -20.03 -22.82 9.79
N ALA A 282 -20.82 -23.14 10.81
CA ALA A 282 -20.42 -23.07 12.21
C ALA A 282 -19.18 -23.93 12.50
N ILE A 283 -19.18 -25.16 11.98
CA ILE A 283 -18.06 -26.11 12.14
C ILE A 283 -16.81 -25.54 11.47
N ARG A 284 -16.90 -25.08 10.22
CA ARG A 284 -15.74 -24.54 9.50
C ARG A 284 -15.18 -23.26 10.12
N LEU A 285 -16.05 -22.37 10.60
CA LEU A 285 -15.62 -21.18 11.33
C LEU A 285 -14.93 -21.57 12.64
N ARG A 286 -15.48 -22.54 13.38
CA ARG A 286 -14.84 -23.04 14.60
C ARG A 286 -13.48 -23.67 14.30
N GLU A 287 -13.38 -24.46 13.24
CA GLU A 287 -12.11 -25.05 12.77
C GLU A 287 -11.09 -23.96 12.39
N LEU A 288 -11.52 -22.92 11.68
CA LEU A 288 -10.65 -21.82 11.26
C LEU A 288 -10.18 -21.00 12.45
N VAL A 289 -11.07 -20.63 13.37
CA VAL A 289 -10.71 -19.94 14.63
C VAL A 289 -9.77 -20.81 15.46
N GLN A 290 -10.06 -22.12 15.58
CA GLN A 290 -9.19 -23.04 16.31
C GLN A 290 -7.81 -23.19 15.64
N SER A 291 -7.76 -23.21 14.31
CA SER A 291 -6.53 -23.21 13.53
C SER A 291 -5.72 -21.95 13.81
N ILE A 292 -6.32 -20.76 13.74
CA ILE A 292 -5.65 -19.49 14.09
C ILE A 292 -5.12 -19.53 15.53
N ILE A 293 -5.93 -19.97 16.49
CA ILE A 293 -5.51 -20.09 17.90
C ILE A 293 -4.31 -21.04 18.04
N ASN A 294 -4.32 -22.17 17.34
CA ASN A 294 -3.23 -23.14 17.38
C ASN A 294 -1.96 -22.57 16.75
N SER A 295 -2.06 -21.87 15.62
CA SER A 295 -0.95 -21.16 14.97
C SER A 295 -0.31 -20.13 15.89
N VAL A 296 -1.13 -19.35 16.60
CA VAL A 296 -0.67 -18.35 17.57
C VAL A 296 0.02 -19.04 18.76
N LYS A 297 -0.56 -20.12 19.30
CA LYS A 297 0.07 -20.89 20.38
C LYS A 297 1.43 -21.47 19.98
N LEU A 298 1.56 -21.96 18.75
CA LEU A 298 2.82 -22.46 18.19
C LEU A 298 3.89 -21.36 18.11
N LEU A 299 3.51 -20.15 17.69
CA LEU A 299 4.42 -19.00 17.67
C LEU A 299 4.90 -18.64 19.09
N PHE A 300 4.03 -18.72 20.09
CA PHE A 300 4.39 -18.46 21.49
C PHE A 300 5.10 -19.62 22.19
N SER A 301 5.08 -20.85 21.65
CA SER A 301 5.83 -21.99 22.22
C SER A 301 7.27 -22.12 21.68
N ILE A 302 7.62 -21.32 20.67
CA ILE A 302 8.95 -21.28 20.04
C ILE A 302 9.82 -20.15 20.63
N VAL A 303 9.23 -19.27 21.47
CA VAL A 303 9.90 -18.23 22.26
C VAL A 303 10.10 -18.72 23.69
#